data_AF-A0A095ZDT4-F1
#
_entry.id   AF-A0A095ZDT4-F1
#
_cell.length_a   1.000
_cell.length_b   1.000
_cell.length_c   1.000
_cell.angle_alpha   90.00
_cell.angle_beta   90.00
_cell.angle_gamma   90.00
#
_symmetry.space_group_name_H-M   'P 1'
#
loop_
_entity.id
_entity.type
_entity.pdbx_description
1 polymer ?
#
loop_
_entity_poly.entity_id
_entity_poly.type
_entity_poly.pdbx_seq_one_letter_code
_entity_poly.pdbx_strand_id
1 'polypeptide(L)'
;MNIQTRYKVGEQVWTINDNGKVVQFTIDSITVDIFKDGSIEVLYHEKYNPQEMHSMLRDENACFRTETELMNIVEFVQKYN
;
A
#
# COMPACT_ATOMS: atom_id res chain seq x y z
N MET A 1 -6.69 -22.25 4.72
CA MET A 1 -6.45 -20.92 5.30
C MET A 1 -7.24 -19.92 4.48
N ASN A 2 -8.06 -19.08 5.11
CA ASN A 2 -8.77 -18.01 4.42
C ASN A 2 -8.01 -16.71 4.70
N ILE A 3 -7.42 -16.11 3.66
CA ILE A 3 -6.65 -14.87 3.78
C ILE A 3 -7.57 -13.72 3.34
N GLN A 4 -7.79 -12.78 4.24
CA GLN A 4 -8.53 -11.56 3.96
C GLN A 4 -7.57 -10.38 4.00
N THR A 5 -7.43 -9.70 2.86
CA THR A 5 -6.68 -8.45 2.73
C THR A 5 -7.59 -7.27 3.06
N ARG A 6 -7.01 -6.16 3.51
CA ARG A 6 -7.72 -4.93 3.87
C ARG A 6 -8.41 -4.29 2.66
N TYR A 7 -7.75 -4.33 1.51
CA TYR A 7 -8.26 -3.82 0.24
C TYR A 7 -8.20 -4.89 -0.85
N LYS A 8 -8.97 -4.68 -1.91
CA LYS A 8 -9.15 -5.60 -3.03
C LYS A 8 -8.66 -5.00 -4.34
N VAL A 9 -8.38 -5.87 -5.31
CA VAL A 9 -8.12 -5.46 -6.70
C VAL A 9 -9.25 -4.56 -7.20
N GLY A 10 -8.88 -3.47 -7.86
CA GLY A 10 -9.76 -2.43 -8.36
C GLY A 10 -10.08 -1.31 -7.37
N GLU A 11 -9.74 -1.47 -6.08
CA GLU A 11 -9.89 -0.38 -5.12
C GLU A 11 -8.77 0.64 -5.25
N GLN A 12 -9.09 1.90 -4.97
CA GLN A 12 -8.13 2.98 -4.86
C GLN A 12 -7.72 3.20 -3.41
N VAL A 13 -6.42 3.39 -3.19
CA VAL A 13 -5.84 3.63 -1.86
C VAL A 13 -4.85 4.79 -1.91
N TRP A 14 -4.68 5.44 -0.77
CA TRP A 14 -3.71 6.51 -0.56
C TRP A 14 -2.44 5.96 0.08
N THR A 15 -1.29 6.45 -0.38
CA THR A 15 0.03 6.04 0.12
C THR A 15 1.05 7.17 -0.10
N ILE A 16 2.29 6.93 0.32
CA ILE A 16 3.44 7.79 0.03
C ILE A 16 4.33 7.08 -0.99
N ASN A 17 4.61 7.74 -2.12
CA ASN A 17 5.50 7.20 -3.15
C ASN A 17 6.99 7.28 -2.73
N ASP A 18 7.90 6.69 -3.52
CA ASP A 18 9.33 6.63 -3.18
C ASP A 18 10.00 8.03 -3.15
N ASN A 19 9.34 9.05 -3.73
CA ASN A 19 9.75 10.45 -3.67
C ASN A 19 9.18 11.21 -2.47
N GLY A 20 8.52 10.52 -1.52
CA GLY A 20 7.93 11.13 -0.34
C GLY A 20 6.63 11.90 -0.59
N LYS A 21 6.01 11.75 -1.78
CA LYS A 21 4.76 12.44 -2.11
C LYS A 21 3.55 11.58 -1.76
N VAL A 22 2.53 12.21 -1.21
CA VAL A 22 1.19 11.61 -1.06
C VAL A 22 0.59 11.41 -2.44
N VAL A 23 0.20 10.17 -2.74
CA VAL A 23 -0.39 9.78 -4.02
C VAL A 23 -1.52 8.78 -3.80
N GLN A 24 -2.36 8.65 -4.81
CA GLN A 24 -3.38 7.61 -4.90
C GLN A 24 -3.03 6.63 -6.01
N PHE A 25 -3.29 5.35 -5.82
CA PHE A 25 -3.22 4.36 -6.90
C PHE A 25 -4.35 3.34 -6.82
N THR A 26 -4.60 2.67 -7.95
CA THR A 26 -5.56 1.57 -8.05
C THR A 26 -4.82 0.24 -7.95
N ILE A 27 -5.29 -0.65 -7.07
CA ILE A 27 -4.70 -1.98 -6.88
C ILE A 27 -5.01 -2.84 -8.11
N ASP A 28 -3.97 -3.26 -8.83
CA ASP A 28 -4.08 -4.12 -10.01
C ASP A 28 -3.89 -5.60 -9.65
N SER A 29 -2.95 -5.88 -8.75
CA SER A 29 -2.73 -7.22 -8.21
C SER A 29 -2.27 -7.18 -6.75
N ILE A 30 -2.39 -8.33 -6.08
CA ILE A 30 -2.05 -8.49 -4.66
C ILE A 30 -1.16 -9.72 -4.54
N THR A 31 -0.01 -9.55 -3.90
CA THR A 31 0.86 -10.66 -3.49
C THR A 31 0.66 -10.91 -2.01
N VAL A 32 0.56 -12.18 -1.63
CA VAL A 32 0.49 -12.61 -0.24
C VAL A 32 1.60 -13.62 0.02
N ASP A 33 2.56 -13.23 0.83
CA ASP A 33 3.66 -14.09 1.25
C ASP A 33 3.38 -14.65 2.65
N ILE A 34 3.50 -15.98 2.78
CA ILE A 34 3.31 -16.69 4.06
C ILE A 34 4.66 -17.28 4.46
N PHE A 35 5.22 -16.78 5.54
CA PHE A 35 6.52 -17.20 6.03
C PHE A 35 6.41 -18.46 6.91
N LYS A 36 7.55 -19.14 7.11
CA LYS A 36 7.62 -20.38 7.89
C LYS A 36 7.22 -20.20 9.37
N ASP A 37 7.38 -18.99 9.90
CA ASP A 37 6.96 -18.64 11.26
C ASP A 37 5.45 -18.31 11.35
N GLY A 38 4.72 -18.39 10.23
CA GLY A 38 3.30 -18.10 10.14
C GLY A 38 2.98 -16.61 9.99
N SER A 39 3.98 -15.73 9.92
CA SER A 39 3.75 -14.33 9.57
C SER A 39 3.29 -14.21 8.11
N ILE A 40 2.54 -13.14 7.84
CA ILE A 40 1.94 -12.86 6.53
C ILE A 40 2.34 -11.45 6.13
N GLU A 41 2.86 -11.31 4.92
CA GLU A 41 3.08 -10.01 4.26
C GLU A 41 2.09 -9.88 3.10
N VAL A 42 1.49 -8.71 2.96
CA VAL A 42 0.52 -8.40 1.91
C VAL A 42 1.02 -7.18 1.15
N LEU A 43 1.27 -7.37 -0.14
CA LEU A 43 1.76 -6.32 -1.03
C LEU A 43 0.72 -5.99 -2.09
N TYR A 44 0.43 -4.70 -2.25
CA TYR A 44 -0.43 -4.17 -3.30
C TYR A 44 0.40 -3.61 -4.43
N HIS A 45 0.05 -4.02 -5.65
CA HIS A 45 0.74 -3.62 -6.88
C HIS A 45 -0.16 -2.69 -7.68
N GLU A 46 0.37 -1.55 -8.08
CA GLU A 46 -0.20 -0.76 -9.16
C GLU A 46 0.08 -1.46 -10.50
N LYS A 47 -0.81 -1.24 -11.47
CA LYS A 47 -0.57 -1.66 -12.85
C LYS A 47 0.71 -1.03 -13.37
N TYR A 48 1.58 -1.84 -13.98
CA TYR A 48 2.79 -1.35 -14.63
C TYR A 48 2.45 -0.29 -15.69
N ASN A 49 3.04 0.90 -15.55
CA ASN A 49 2.95 1.97 -16.53
C ASN A 49 4.25 1.98 -17.38
N PRO A 50 4.21 1.52 -18.65
CA PRO A 50 5.39 1.48 -19.50
C PRO A 50 6.01 2.85 -19.78
N GLN A 51 5.22 3.94 -19.68
CA GLN A 51 5.69 5.29 -19.95
C GLN A 51 6.52 5.85 -18.79
N GLU A 52 6.17 5.46 -17.57
CA GLU A 52 6.88 5.87 -16.34
C GLU A 52 7.98 4.87 -15.96
N MET A 53 8.05 3.72 -16.67
CA MET A 53 8.97 2.63 -16.41
C MET A 53 8.96 2.15 -14.95
N HIS A 54 7.85 2.36 -14.25
CA HIS A 54 7.69 1.97 -12.86
C HIS A 54 6.27 1.45 -12.59
N SER A 55 6.16 0.62 -11.56
CA SER A 55 4.90 0.21 -10.94
C SER A 55 5.04 0.42 -9.44
N MET A 56 4.07 1.07 -8.80
CA MET A 56 4.13 1.21 -7.35
C MET A 56 3.84 -0.13 -6.67
N LEU A 57 4.65 -0.44 -5.65
CA LEU A 57 4.51 -1.60 -4.77
C LEU A 57 4.43 -1.11 -3.32
N ARG A 58 3.39 -1.49 -2.58
CA ARG A 58 3.21 -1.04 -1.19
C ARG A 58 2.74 -2.15 -0.27
N ASP A 59 3.33 -2.20 0.91
CA ASP A 59 2.81 -2.99 2.03
C ASP A 59 1.38 -2.52 2.38
N GLU A 60 0.53 -3.45 2.78
CA GLU A 60 -0.85 -3.18 3.17
C GLU A 60 -0.96 -2.11 4.26
N ASN A 61 -0.01 -2.07 5.20
CA ASN A 61 0.01 -1.10 6.29
C ASN A 61 0.45 0.30 5.85
N ALA A 62 1.04 0.43 4.66
CA ALA A 62 1.35 1.72 4.03
C ALA A 62 0.22 2.26 3.15
N CYS A 63 -0.97 1.62 3.19
CA CYS A 63 -2.12 1.96 2.35
C CYS A 63 -3.36 2.33 3.18
N PHE A 64 -3.99 3.44 2.79
CA PHE A 64 -5.08 4.08 3.53
C PHE A 64 -6.30 4.29 2.65
N ARG A 65 -7.50 4.26 3.24
CA ARG A 65 -8.74 4.44 2.50
C ARG A 65 -8.90 5.89 2.07
N THR A 66 -8.43 6.82 2.90
CA THR A 66 -8.53 8.26 2.65
C THR A 66 -7.18 8.95 2.83
N GLU A 67 -7.01 10.10 2.17
CA GLU A 67 -5.85 10.98 2.37
C GLU A 67 -5.75 11.43 3.84
N THR A 68 -6.88 11.73 4.48
CA THR A 68 -6.93 12.14 5.90
C THR A 68 -6.39 11.06 6.83
N GLU A 69 -6.74 9.80 6.62
CA GLU A 69 -6.20 8.69 7.40
C GLU A 69 -4.67 8.61 7.28
N LEU A 70 -4.15 8.75 6.06
CA LEU A 70 -2.71 8.78 5.81
C LEU A 70 -2.05 9.96 6.52
N MET A 71 -2.60 11.17 6.39
CA MET A 71 -2.02 12.38 6.98
C MET A 71 -2.00 12.33 8.51
N ASN A 72 -3.03 11.76 9.14
CA ASN A 72 -3.04 11.55 10.59
C ASN A 72 -1.88 10.67 11.06
N ILE A 73 -1.51 9.64 10.28
CA ILE A 73 -0.36 8.79 10.57
C ILE A 73 0.96 9.55 10.36
N VAL A 74 1.08 10.31 9.28
CA VAL A 74 2.28 11.13 9.02
C VAL A 74 2.53 12.13 10.14
N GLU A 75 1.50 12.87 10.55
CA GLU A 75 1.59 13.83 11.65
C GLU A 75 1.95 13.15 12.98
N PHE A 76 1.36 11.98 13.25
CA PHE A 76 1.73 11.19 14.42
C PHE A 76 3.21 10.81 14.40
N VAL A 77 3.69 10.24 13.29
CA VAL A 77 5.09 9.82 13.14
C VAL A 77 6.04 11.01 13.26
N GLN A 78 5.71 12.17 12.69
CA GLN A 78 6.53 13.39 12.79
C GLN A 78 6.57 13.99 14.21
N LYS A 79 5.51 13.82 14.99
CA LYS A 79 5.42 14.36 16.35
C LYS A 79 6.19 13.52 17.37
N TYR A 80 6.30 12.22 17.12
CA TYR A 80 6.85 11.24 18.06
C TYR A 80 8.21 10.65 17.63
N ASN A 81 8.77 11.13 16.51
CA ASN A 81 10.16 10.91 16.09
C ASN A 81 10.97 12.19 16.23
#